data_AF-K2N927-F1
#
_entry.id   AF-K2N927-F1
#
_cell.length_a   1.000
_cell.length_b   1.000
_cell.length_c   1.000
_cell.angle_alpha   90.00
_cell.angle_beta   90.00
_cell.angle_gamma   90.00
#
_symmetry.space_group_name_H-M   'P 1'
#
loop_
_entity.id
_entity.type
_entity.pdbx_description
1 polymer ?
#
loop_
_entity_poly.entity_id
_entity_poly.type
_entity_poly.pdbx_seq_one_letter_code
_entity_poly.pdbx_strand_id
1 'polypeptide(L)'
;MSAPIDQIDGIKRRLSSVVGKVLLEEVEKLRVPAPRVQVAKPDAEIMRACRKVAAASDALQQAKFAGLQEVRARRALELAAKSLETVMRKHGRMG
;
A
#
# COMPACT_ATOMS: atom_id res chain seq x y z
N MET A 1 -38.12 12.56 37.06
CA MET A 1 -37.12 11.85 37.90
C MET A 1 -36.53 10.75 37.03
N SER A 2 -35.26 10.84 36.62
CA SER A 2 -34.60 9.80 35.80
C SER A 2 -34.25 8.60 36.67
N ALA A 3 -34.51 7.40 36.17
CA ALA A 3 -34.38 6.16 36.95
C ALA A 3 -32.89 5.87 37.23
N PRO A 4 -32.55 5.23 38.37
CA PRO A 4 -31.16 4.91 38.74
C PRO A 4 -30.37 4.14 37.66
N ILE A 5 -31.08 3.38 36.82
CA ILE A 5 -30.53 2.61 35.70
C ILE A 5 -29.97 3.53 34.60
N ASP A 6 -30.66 4.63 34.28
CA ASP A 6 -30.21 5.60 33.26
C ASP A 6 -28.90 6.29 33.68
N GLN A 7 -28.72 6.50 34.98
CA GLN A 7 -27.51 7.11 35.53
C GLN A 7 -26.30 6.17 35.43
N ILE A 8 -26.51 4.87 35.68
CA ILE A 8 -25.48 3.84 35.54
C ILE A 8 -25.04 3.73 34.07
N ASP A 9 -25.98 3.75 33.12
CA ASP A 9 -25.65 3.68 31.70
C ASP A 9 -24.93 4.94 31.20
N GLY A 10 -25.30 6.12 31.72
CA GLY A 10 -24.57 7.37 31.49
C GLY A 10 -23.13 7.32 31.99
N ILE A 11 -22.90 6.75 33.19
CA ILE A 11 -21.57 6.56 33.77
C ILE A 11 -20.74 5.57 32.95
N LYS A 12 -21.32 4.43 32.56
CA LYS A 12 -20.66 3.42 31.70
C LYS A 12 -20.20 4.03 30.38
N ARG A 13 -21.06 4.78 29.67
CA ARG A 13 -20.69 5.40 28.39
C ARG A 13 -19.54 6.41 28.54
N ARG A 14 -19.56 7.21 29.61
CA ARG A 14 -18.48 8.16 29.89
C ARG A 14 -17.16 7.46 30.18
N LEU A 15 -17.18 6.45 31.04
CA LEU A 15 -16.00 5.63 31.34
C LEU A 15 -15.43 4.96 30.08
N SER A 16 -16.27 4.31 29.27
CA SER A 16 -15.83 3.68 28.03
C SER A 16 -15.21 4.68 27.05
N SER A 17 -15.75 5.91 26.98
CA SER A 17 -15.19 6.96 26.12
C SER A 17 -13.83 7.45 26.62
N VAL A 18 -13.70 7.69 27.92
CA VAL A 18 -12.43 8.16 28.53
C VAL A 18 -11.37 7.06 28.44
N VAL A 19 -11.72 5.83 28.82
CA VAL A 19 -10.81 4.68 28.73
C VAL A 19 -10.40 4.46 27.28
N GLY A 20 -11.33 4.51 26.32
CA GLY A 20 -11.03 4.38 24.90
C GLY A 20 -10.02 5.42 24.39
N LYS A 21 -10.14 6.67 24.83
CA LYS A 21 -9.18 7.73 24.48
C LYS A 21 -7.79 7.47 25.06
N VAL A 22 -7.72 7.15 26.35
CA VAL A 22 -6.44 6.85 27.02
C VAL A 22 -5.77 5.64 26.37
N LEU A 23 -6.55 4.60 26.03
CA LEU A 23 -6.02 3.41 25.37
C LEU A 23 -5.45 3.71 23.98
N LEU A 24 -6.14 4.55 23.19
CA LEU A 24 -5.65 4.99 21.89
C LEU A 24 -4.37 5.82 22.01
N GLU A 25 -4.29 6.71 23.01
CA GLU A 25 -3.08 7.49 23.28
C GLU A 25 -1.90 6.61 23.70
N GLU A 26 -2.12 5.60 24.54
CA GLU A 26 -1.06 4.65 24.93
C GLU A 26 -0.66 3.73 23.78
N VAL A 27 -1.60 3.28 22.95
CA VAL A 27 -1.30 2.50 21.73
C VAL A 27 -0.45 3.33 20.76
N GLU A 28 -0.74 4.62 20.60
CA GLU A 28 0.05 5.49 19.74
C GLU A 28 1.47 5.73 20.30
N LYS A 29 1.63 5.81 21.63
CA LYS A 29 2.96 5.88 22.28
C LYS A 29 3.77 4.59 22.10
N LEU A 30 3.09 3.44 22.11
CA LEU A 30 3.70 2.13 21.89
C LEU A 30 3.97 1.83 20.41
N ARG A 31 3.52 2.71 19.51
CA ARG A 31 3.71 2.55 18.07
C ARG A 31 5.18 2.71 17.74
N VAL A 32 5.88 1.59 17.59
CA VAL A 32 7.27 1.57 17.13
C VAL A 32 7.30 2.16 15.72
N PRO A 33 8.07 3.23 15.46
CA PRO A 33 8.19 3.78 14.13
C PRO A 33 8.77 2.69 13.22
N ALA A 34 8.14 2.49 12.06
CA ALA A 34 8.61 1.50 11.10
C ALA A 34 10.11 1.73 10.82
N PRO A 35 10.94 0.68 10.83
CA PRO A 35 12.36 0.83 10.58
C PRO A 35 12.56 1.50 9.22
N ARG A 36 13.30 2.61 9.21
CA ARG A 36 13.64 3.31 7.97
C ARG A 36 14.69 2.49 7.24
N VAL A 37 14.24 1.60 6.37
CA VAL A 37 15.15 0.84 5.49
C VAL A 37 15.76 1.81 4.49
N GLN A 38 17.07 2.01 4.55
CA GLN A 38 17.80 2.75 3.53
C GLN A 38 17.85 1.89 2.27
N VAL A 39 16.93 2.15 1.34
CA VAL A 39 16.96 1.51 0.03
C VAL A 39 17.95 2.27 -0.84
N ALA A 40 18.95 1.56 -1.35
CA ALA A 40 19.91 2.14 -2.28
C ALA A 40 19.14 2.69 -3.51
N LYS A 41 19.53 3.87 -4.00
CA LYS A 41 18.88 4.52 -5.15
C LYS A 41 18.76 3.60 -6.38
N PRO A 42 19.76 2.75 -6.72
CA PRO A 42 19.62 1.75 -7.79
C PRO A 42 18.45 0.79 -7.58
N ASP A 43 18.34 0.21 -6.38
CA ASP A 43 17.29 -0.76 -6.06
C ASP A 43 15.90 -0.10 -6.09
N ALA A 44 15.80 1.15 -5.63
CA ALA A 44 14.57 1.92 -5.71
C ALA A 44 14.14 2.25 -7.15
N GLU A 45 15.10 2.48 -8.06
CA GLU A 45 14.82 2.67 -9.50
C GLU A 45 14.38 1.36 -10.16
N ILE A 46 15.08 0.26 -9.88
CA ILE A 46 14.75 -1.08 -10.39
C ILE A 46 13.36 -1.50 -9.91
N MET A 47 13.09 -1.39 -8.60
CA MET A 47 11.78 -1.74 -8.04
C MET A 47 10.64 -0.90 -8.62
N ARG A 48 10.89 0.38 -8.93
CA ARG A 48 9.92 1.23 -9.64
C ARG A 48 9.64 0.71 -11.05
N ALA A 49 10.66 0.27 -11.78
CA ALA A 49 10.48 -0.33 -13.10
C ALA A 49 9.75 -1.68 -13.02
N CYS A 50 10.06 -2.54 -12.05
CA CYS A 50 9.34 -3.79 -11.82
C CYS A 50 7.85 -3.55 -11.55
N ARG A 51 7.51 -2.55 -10.72
CA ARG A 51 6.11 -2.18 -10.47
C ARG A 51 5.35 -1.76 -11.73
N LYS A 52 6.01 -1.07 -12.67
CA LYS A 52 5.40 -0.72 -13.96
C LYS A 52 5.12 -1.96 -14.81
N VAL A 53 6.03 -2.93 -14.83
CA VAL A 53 5.83 -4.21 -15.53
C VAL A 53 4.65 -4.98 -14.92
N ALA A 54 4.58 -5.07 -13.60
CA ALA A 54 3.46 -5.72 -12.90
C ALA A 54 2.12 -5.06 -13.26
N ALA A 55 2.03 -3.74 -13.17
CA ALA A 55 0.80 -3.01 -13.53
C ALA A 55 0.40 -3.20 -15.00
N ALA A 56 1.37 -3.23 -15.93
CA ALA A 56 1.09 -3.49 -17.34
C ALA A 56 0.65 -4.95 -17.59
N SER A 57 1.18 -5.90 -16.82
CA SER A 57 0.77 -7.31 -16.86
C SER A 57 -0.66 -7.48 -16.38
N ASP A 58 -1.03 -6.87 -15.25
CA ASP A 58 -2.39 -6.90 -14.72
C ASP A 58 -3.39 -6.28 -15.70
N ALA A 59 -3.03 -5.14 -16.29
CA ALA A 59 -3.84 -4.49 -17.33
C ALA A 59 -4.02 -5.38 -18.56
N LEU A 60 -2.98 -6.12 -18.97
CA LEU A 60 -3.09 -7.08 -20.07
C LEU A 60 -4.00 -8.26 -19.71
N GLN A 61 -3.90 -8.81 -18.49
CA GLN A 61 -4.80 -9.86 -18.03
C GLN A 61 -6.25 -9.38 -18.06
N GLN A 62 -6.52 -8.19 -17.51
CA GLN A 62 -7.85 -7.59 -17.53
C GLN A 62 -8.37 -7.36 -18.96
N ALA A 63 -7.52 -6.88 -19.86
CA ALA A 63 -7.89 -6.66 -21.27
C ALA A 63 -8.27 -7.96 -21.99
N LYS A 64 -7.61 -9.08 -21.68
CA LYS A 64 -7.96 -10.41 -22.22
C LYS A 64 -9.35 -10.86 -21.78
N PHE A 65 -9.73 -10.59 -20.54
CA PHE A 65 -11.07 -10.94 -20.04
C PHE A 65 -12.16 -10.00 -20.55
N ALA A 66 -11.88 -8.69 -20.66
CA ALA A 66 -12.85 -7.69 -21.12
C ALA A 66 -13.03 -7.66 -22.65
N GLY A 67 -12.17 -8.35 -23.41
CA GLY A 67 -12.25 -8.45 -24.88
C GLY A 67 -11.91 -7.15 -25.63
N LEU A 68 -11.42 -6.10 -24.95
CA LEU A 68 -11.12 -4.80 -25.54
C LEU A 68 -9.65 -4.42 -25.31
N GLN A 69 -9.02 -3.85 -26.34
CA GLN A 69 -7.69 -3.20 -26.28
C GLN A 69 -6.50 -4.12 -25.92
N GLU A 70 -6.58 -5.43 -26.13
CA GLU A 70 -5.48 -6.37 -25.83
C GLU A 70 -4.17 -5.98 -26.52
N VAL A 71 -4.22 -5.62 -27.81
CA VAL A 71 -3.03 -5.22 -28.58
C VAL A 71 -2.34 -4.01 -27.94
N ARG A 72 -3.12 -3.02 -27.47
CA ARG A 72 -2.59 -1.84 -26.79
C ARG A 72 -1.97 -2.20 -25.44
N ALA A 73 -2.64 -3.06 -24.66
CA ALA A 73 -2.14 -3.53 -23.37
C ALA A 73 -0.84 -4.35 -23.52
N ARG A 74 -0.77 -5.19 -24.56
CA ARG A 74 0.42 -5.98 -24.90
C ARG A 74 1.60 -5.08 -25.25
N ARG A 75 1.38 -4.06 -26.08
CA ARG A 75 2.41 -3.08 -26.41
C ARG A 75 2.87 -2.27 -25.19
N ALA A 76 1.96 -1.93 -24.29
CA ALA A 76 2.31 -1.26 -23.03
C ALA A 76 3.20 -2.15 -22.15
N LEU A 77 2.92 -3.46 -22.06
CA LEU A 77 3.75 -4.41 -21.34
C LEU A 77 5.16 -4.54 -21.96
N GLU A 78 5.26 -4.62 -23.28
CA GLU A 78 6.55 -4.64 -23.98
C GLU A 78 7.40 -3.40 -23.71
N LEU A 79 6.78 -2.21 -23.72
CA LEU A 79 7.46 -0.96 -23.39
C LEU A 79 7.92 -0.92 -21.93
N ALA A 80 7.10 -1.43 -21.00
CA ALA A 80 7.48 -1.54 -19.59
C ALA A 80 8.67 -2.49 -19.40
N ALA A 81 8.67 -3.63 -20.10
CA ALA A 81 9.77 -4.60 -20.06
C ALA A 81 11.08 -3.99 -20.61
N LYS A 82 11.04 -3.30 -21.75
CA LYS A 82 12.22 -2.57 -22.29
C LYS A 82 12.73 -1.50 -21.35
N SER A 83 11.83 -0.80 -20.66
CA SER A 83 12.20 0.18 -19.65
C SER A 83 12.90 -0.46 -18.46
N LEU A 84 12.40 -1.61 -17.98
CA LEU A 84 13.06 -2.37 -16.92
C LEU A 84 14.45 -2.84 -17.34
N GLU A 85 14.58 -3.42 -18.53
CA GLU A 85 15.86 -3.83 -19.09
C GLU A 85 16.86 -2.66 -19.14
N THR A 86 16.44 -1.50 -19.63
CA THR A 86 17.27 -0.29 -19.69
C THR A 86 17.77 0.12 -18.30
N VAL A 87 16.87 0.11 -17.29
CA VAL A 87 17.23 0.45 -15.90
C VAL A 87 18.15 -0.60 -15.29
N MET A 88 17.92 -1.88 -15.57
CA MET A 88 18.78 -2.97 -15.09
C MET A 88 20.19 -2.89 -15.70
N ARG A 89 20.30 -2.65 -17.01
CA ARG A 89 21.60 -2.43 -17.68
C ARG A 89 22.32 -1.20 -17.13
N LYS A 90 21.61 -0.07 -16.95
CA LYS A 90 22.16 1.17 -16.36
C LYS A 90 22.84 0.92 -15.01
N HIS A 91 22.26 0.03 -14.19
CA HIS A 91 22.78 -0.32 -12.86
C HIS A 91 23.65 -1.60 -12.84
N GLY A 92 24.05 -2.13 -14.01
CA GLY A 92 24.92 -3.30 -14.11
C GLY A 92 24.29 -4.63 -13.64
N ARG A 93 22.96 -4.73 -13.66
CA ARG A 93 22.19 -5.92 -13.23
C ARG A 93 21.75 -6.84 -14.37
N MET A 94 22.07 -6.48 -15.61
CA MET A 94 21.95 -7.32 -16.81
C MET A 94 23.27 -7.23 -17.55
N GLY A 95 23.91 -8.38 -17.78
CA GLY A 95 25.09 -8.57 -18.64
C GLY A 95 24.70 -9.23 -19.94
#